data_AF-A0A1I4ZUN9-F1
#
_entry.id   AF-A0A1I4ZUN9-F1
#
_cell.length_a   1.000
_cell.length_b   1.000
_cell.length_c   1.000
_cell.angle_alpha   90.00
_cell.angle_beta   90.00
_cell.angle_gamma   90.00
#
_symmetry.space_group_name_H-M   'P 1'
#
loop_
_entity.id
_entity.type
_entity.pdbx_description
1 polymer ?
#
loop_
_entity_poly.entity_id
_entity_poly.type
_entity_poly.pdbx_seq_one_letter_code
_entity_poly.pdbx_strand_id
1 'polypeptide(L)' 'MVLPGDITFTVEAGLPDLAGELTVALARSFKIVDRELKNPGTEEWDRAFALFDLLI' A
#
# COMPACT_ATOMS: atom_id res chain seq x y z
N MET A 1 -1.79 27.79 15.63
CA MET A 1 -2.34 28.11 14.30
C MET A 1 -1.40 27.50 13.28
N VAL A 2 -1.85 26.50 12.51
CA VAL A 2 -1.02 25.83 11.50
C VAL A 2 -1.24 26.57 10.18
N LEU A 3 -0.17 27.06 9.54
CA LEU A 3 -0.29 27.78 8.27
C LEU A 3 -0.50 26.77 7.12
N PRO A 4 -1.17 27.13 6.01
CA PRO A 4 -1.41 26.22 4.90
C PRO A 4 -0.14 25.54 4.36
N GLY A 5 0.99 26.24 4.36
CA GLY A 5 2.29 25.70 3.94
C GLY A 5 2.86 24.63 4.88
N ASP A 6 2.54 24.71 6.18
CA ASP A 6 2.98 23.71 7.17
C ASP A 6 2.24 22.38 6.95
N ILE A 7 0.97 22.43 6.55
CA ILE A 7 0.18 21.24 6.20
C ILE A 7 0.75 20.56 4.97
N THR A 8 1.02 21.31 3.89
CA THR A 8 1.60 20.74 2.66
C THR A 8 2.96 20.07 2.95
N PHE A 9 3.85 20.76 3.67
CA PHE A 9 5.16 20.20 4.04
C PHE A 9 5.03 18.91 4.89
N THR A 10 4.12 18.90 5.86
CA THR A 10 3.88 17.71 6.70
C THR A 10 3.31 16.54 5.91
N VAL A 11 2.41 16.82 4.96
CA VAL A 11 1.84 15.79 4.06
C VAL A 11 2.93 15.23 3.16
N GLU A 12 3.71 16.07 2.48
CA GLU A 12 4.79 15.63 1.60
C GLU A 12 5.85 14.80 2.35
N ALA A 13 6.17 15.19 3.58
CA ALA A 13 7.09 14.44 4.43
C ALA A 13 6.55 13.05 4.83
N GLY A 14 5.23 12.87 4.92
CA GLY A 14 4.58 11.60 5.25
C GLY A 14 4.28 10.69 4.07
N LEU A 15 4.34 11.19 2.82
CA LEU A 15 4.08 10.37 1.62
C LEU A 15 4.98 9.14 1.49
N PRO A 16 6.30 9.19 1.79
CA PRO A 16 7.15 8.01 1.71
C PRO A 16 6.74 6.91 2.69
N ASP A 17 6.37 7.29 3.92
CA ASP A 17 5.94 6.35 4.94
C ASP A 17 4.62 5.67 4.54
N LEU A 18 3.64 6.47 4.07
CA LEU A 18 2.37 5.95 3.57
C LEU A 18 2.58 4.97 2.39
N ALA A 19 3.43 5.33 1.43
CA ALA A 19 3.76 4.46 0.31
C ALA A 19 4.43 3.16 0.77
N GLY A 20 5.31 3.24 1.77
CA GLY A 20 5.95 2.09 2.39
C GLY A 20 4.94 1.16 3.07
N GLU A 21 4.04 1.72 3.87
CA GLU A 21 3.00 0.96 4.57
C GLU A 21 2.05 0.26 3.59
N LEU A 22 1.61 0.95 2.54
CA LEU A 22 0.78 0.36 1.48
C LEU A 22 1.50 -0.76 0.75
N THR A 23 2.79 -0.59 0.45
CA THR A 23 3.61 -1.63 -0.20
C THR A 23 3.74 -2.87 0.70
N VAL A 24 3.97 -2.68 2.01
CA VAL A 24 4.06 -3.78 2.97
C VAL A 24 2.71 -4.48 3.13
N ALA A 25 1.60 -3.73 3.17
CA ALA A 25 0.26 -4.30 3.25
C ALA A 25 -0.04 -5.16 2.01
N LEU A 26 0.27 -4.67 0.82
CA LEU A 26 0.11 -5.38 -0.45
C LEU A 26 0.98 -6.65 -0.52
N ALA A 27 2.24 -6.56 -0.08
CA ALA A 27 3.11 -7.74 -0.02
C ALA A 27 2.56 -8.82 0.95
N ARG A 28 1.98 -8.40 2.08
CA ARG A 28 1.39 -9.31 3.07
C ARG A 28 0.10 -9.95 2.57
N SER A 29 -0.71 -9.28 1.75
CA SER A 29 -1.96 -9.84 1.25
C SER A 29 -1.74 -11.11 0.42
N PHE A 30 -0.64 -11.20 -0.33
CA PHE A 30 -0.29 -12.43 -1.05
C PHE A 30 -0.22 -13.64 -0.12
N LYS A 31 0.48 -13.50 1.03
CA LYS A 31 0.63 -14.58 2.01
C LYS A 31 -0.63 -14.87 2.82
N ILE A 32 -1.53 -13.90 2.94
CA ILE A 32 -2.84 -14.10 3.59
C ILE A 32 -3.75 -14.93 2.67
N VAL A 33 -3.77 -14.60 1.38
CA VAL A 33 -4.60 -15.29 0.38
C VAL A 33 -4.05 -16.67 0.05
N ASP A 34 -2.74 -16.80 -0.16
CA ASP A 34 -2.05 -18.07 -0.39
C ASP A 34 -0.70 -18.09 0.35
N ARG A 35 -0.62 -18.89 1.41
CA ARG A 35 0.59 -19.00 2.24
C ARG A 35 1.76 -19.64 1.49
N GLU A 36 1.49 -20.55 0.56
CA GLU A 36 2.50 -21.31 -0.18
C GLU A 36 3.05 -20.54 -1.39
N LEU A 37 2.38 -19.46 -1.82
CA LEU A 37 2.81 -18.61 -2.92
C LEU A 37 4.18 -17.97 -2.65
N LYS A 38 5.22 -18.38 -3.41
CA LYS A 38 6.59 -17.88 -3.24
C LYS A 38 6.94 -16.71 -4.17
N ASN A 39 6.46 -16.78 -5.41
CA ASN A 39 6.75 -15.80 -6.46
C ASN A 39 5.42 -15.38 -7.12
N PRO A 40 4.84 -14.23 -6.75
CA PRO A 40 3.62 -13.74 -7.37
C PRO A 40 3.88 -13.38 -8.83
N GLY A 41 3.11 -13.99 -9.73
CA GLY A 41 3.03 -13.63 -11.13
C GLY A 41 1.93 -12.61 -11.38
N THR A 42 1.71 -12.26 -12.65
CA THR A 42 0.75 -11.22 -13.04
C THR A 42 -0.66 -11.44 -12.47
N GLU A 43 -1.18 -12.68 -12.52
CA GLU A 43 -2.52 -12.97 -12.02
C GLU A 43 -2.64 -12.75 -10.50
N GLU A 44 -1.62 -13.13 -9.74
CA GLU A 44 -1.62 -12.89 -8.29
C GLU A 44 -1.62 -11.39 -7.99
N TRP A 45 -0.80 -10.62 -8.72
CA TRP A 45 -0.78 -9.15 -8.60
C TRP A 45 -2.14 -8.53 -8.90
N ASP A 46 -2.79 -8.93 -10.00
CA ASP A 46 -4.10 -8.42 -10.37
C ASP A 46 -5.14 -8.70 -9.29
N ARG A 47 -5.11 -9.89 -8.68
CA ARG A 47 -6.00 -10.25 -7.56
C ARG A 47 -5.71 -9.43 -6.31
N ALA A 48 -4.45 -9.16 -6.00
CA ALA A 48 -4.07 -8.37 -4.85
C ALA A 48 -4.48 -6.89 -5.03
N PHE A 49 -4.33 -6.32 -6.22
CA PHE A 49 -4.83 -4.97 -6.51
C PHE A 49 -6.36 -4.91 -6.44
N ALA A 50 -7.06 -5.88 -7.03
CA ALA A 50 -8.52 -5.95 -6.93
C ALA A 50 -9.02 -6.04 -5.47
N LEU A 51 -8.26 -6.65 -4.57
CA LEU A 51 -8.57 -6.64 -3.13
C LEU A 51 -8.43 -5.24 -2.52
N PHE A 52 -7.40 -4.50 -2.89
CA PHE A 52 -7.16 -3.13 -2.40
C PHE A 52 -8.20 -2.14 -2.95
N ASP A 53 -8.63 -2.30 -4.20
CA ASP A 53 -9.70 -1.48 -4.82
C ASP A 53 -11.05 -1.57 -4.09
N LEU A 54 -11.26 -2.60 -3.25
CA LEU A 54 -12.47 -2.72 -2.41
C LEU A 54 -12.39 -1.90 -1.12
N LEU A 55 -11.19 -1.49 -0.72
CA LEU A 55 -10.91 -0.95 0.62
C LEU A 55 -10.46 0.51 0.59
N ILE A 56 -9.83 0.95 -0.50
CA ILE A 56 -9.20 2.27 -0.67
C ILE A 56 -9.69 2.87 -1.98
#